data_AF-A0A316SBW4-F1
#
_entry.id   AF-A0A316SBW4-F1
#
_cell.length_a   1.000
_cell.length_b   1.000
_cell.length_c   1.000
_cell.angle_alpha   90.00
_cell.angle_beta   90.00
_cell.angle_gamma   90.00
#
_symmetry.space_group_name_H-M   'P 1'
#
loop_
_entity.id
_entity.type
_entity.pdbx_description
1 polymer ?
#
loop_
_entity_poly.entity_id
_entity_poly.type
_entity_poly.pdbx_seq_one_letter_code
_entity_poly.pdbx_strand_id
1 'polypeptide(L)'
;MRTITRQDVLKAFYWFDQKKLPVLDVNGSLSPSMDVEMRKRLCNEWMEAFDGLEADLFEKAAQIAVDRCKKYPSLSEMFEFIALADGGTEVPEPESAPSPAQSSKQMRRECISAIVNAAKHGDYKTASKYAEPLAKGKAEITQYAKEIWPDAADSWIMENWLAIGLLYAQEKCCRNCGSARRCRTYGFRLTARNKKPEGEVITEMVPCYMRKAGKNENIQ
;
A
#
# COMPACT_ATOMS: atom_id res chain seq x y z
N MET A 1 -3.08 14.43 -21.47
CA MET A 1 -3.51 14.90 -20.15
C MET A 1 -2.43 15.76 -19.53
N ARG A 2 -2.81 16.82 -18.80
CA ARG A 2 -1.87 17.67 -18.07
C ARG A 2 -1.53 16.95 -16.76
N THR A 3 -0.25 16.75 -16.50
CA THR A 3 0.23 16.17 -15.24
C THR A 3 0.28 17.23 -14.13
N ILE A 4 0.15 16.76 -12.89
CA ILE A 4 0.24 17.59 -11.69
C ILE A 4 1.57 18.36 -11.64
N THR A 5 1.49 19.61 -11.23
CA THR A 5 2.66 20.47 -11.03
C THR A 5 2.74 20.96 -9.58
N ARG A 6 3.89 21.55 -9.24
CA ARG A 6 4.10 22.18 -7.93
C ARG A 6 3.05 23.26 -7.63
N GLN A 7 2.60 23.99 -8.64
CA GLN A 7 1.56 25.01 -8.47
C GLN A 7 0.22 24.39 -8.07
N ASP A 8 -0.10 23.21 -8.60
CA ASP A 8 -1.35 22.50 -8.28
C ASP A 8 -1.35 22.00 -6.82
N VAL A 9 -0.22 21.49 -6.33
CA VAL A 9 -0.04 21.13 -4.91
C VAL A 9 -0.13 22.35 -3.99
N LEU A 10 0.52 23.46 -4.35
CA LEU A 10 0.45 24.69 -3.57
C LEU A 10 -0.95 25.32 -3.57
N LYS A 11 -1.71 25.16 -4.66
CA LYS A 11 -3.11 25.57 -4.74
C LYS A 11 -3.98 24.76 -3.78
N ALA A 12 -3.78 23.43 -3.70
CA ALA A 12 -4.48 22.59 -2.73
C ALA A 12 -4.15 23.00 -1.28
N PHE A 13 -2.87 23.28 -0.99
CA PHE A 13 -2.44 23.76 0.32
C PHE A 13 -3.09 25.10 0.68
N TYR A 14 -3.26 25.99 -0.28
CA TYR A 14 -3.98 27.25 -0.07
C TYR A 14 -5.45 27.00 0.31
N TRP A 15 -6.12 26.03 -0.29
CA TRP A 15 -7.50 25.67 0.08
C TRP A 15 -7.61 25.10 1.51
N PHE A 16 -6.67 24.26 1.92
CA PHE A 16 -6.62 23.75 3.29
C PHE A 16 -6.38 24.87 4.32
N ASP A 17 -5.53 25.84 3.99
CA ASP A 17 -5.30 27.01 4.82
C ASP A 17 -6.56 27.89 4.96
N GLN A 18 -7.32 28.07 3.89
CA GLN A 18 -8.57 28.83 3.95
C GLN A 18 -9.59 28.20 4.92
N LYS A 19 -9.62 26.86 5.00
CA LYS A 19 -10.43 26.11 5.98
C LYS A 19 -9.82 26.07 7.38
N LYS A 20 -8.64 26.67 7.59
CA LYS A 20 -7.90 26.68 8.86
C LYS A 20 -7.63 25.27 9.40
N LEU A 21 -7.33 24.33 8.51
CA LEU A 21 -7.04 22.95 8.90
C LEU A 21 -5.70 22.89 9.65
N PRO A 22 -5.64 22.37 10.88
CA PRO A 22 -4.40 22.21 11.61
C PRO A 22 -3.51 21.15 10.97
N VAL A 23 -2.19 21.32 11.05
CA VAL A 23 -1.22 20.34 10.53
C VAL A 23 -0.77 19.42 11.65
N LEU A 24 -0.74 18.11 11.40
CA LEU A 24 -0.02 17.18 12.27
C LEU A 24 1.44 17.16 11.85
N ASP A 25 2.34 17.55 12.76
CA ASP A 25 3.76 17.31 12.61
C ASP A 25 4.06 15.80 12.57
N VAL A 26 5.23 15.42 12.07
CA VAL A 26 5.76 14.06 12.02
C VAL A 26 5.75 13.40 13.41
N ASN A 27 5.80 14.20 14.47
CA ASN A 27 5.72 13.77 15.87
C ASN A 27 4.29 13.63 16.42
N GLY A 28 3.25 13.78 15.58
CA GLY A 28 1.85 13.70 15.98
C GLY A 28 1.30 14.92 16.71
N SER A 29 2.09 15.99 16.83
CA SER A 29 1.66 17.24 17.47
C SER A 29 0.95 18.15 16.46
N LEU A 30 -0.20 18.71 16.86
CA LEU A 30 -0.93 19.68 16.04
C LEU A 30 -0.18 21.02 16.06
N SER A 31 0.44 21.39 14.94
CA SER A 31 1.09 22.68 14.77
C SER A 31 0.06 23.75 14.37
N PRO A 32 -0.04 24.85 15.12
CA PRO A 32 -0.86 26.00 14.75
C PRO A 32 -0.23 26.88 13.67
N SER A 33 1.05 26.66 13.28
CA SER A 33 1.73 27.46 12.25
C SER A 33 2.33 26.60 11.12
N MET A 34 2.04 27.02 9.88
CA MET A 34 2.69 26.53 8.67
C MET A 34 4.12 27.09 8.57
N ASP A 35 5.11 26.31 8.99
CA ASP A 35 6.51 26.63 8.70
C ASP A 35 6.75 26.51 7.17
N VAL A 36 7.43 27.51 6.59
CA VAL A 36 7.79 27.56 5.17
C VAL A 36 8.65 26.34 4.78
N GLU A 37 9.53 25.87 5.67
CA GLU A 37 10.34 24.69 5.41
C GLU A 37 9.50 23.40 5.43
N MET A 38 8.58 23.27 6.38
CA MET A 38 7.63 22.17 6.43
C MET A 38 6.76 22.11 5.16
N ARG A 39 6.27 23.26 4.69
CA ARG A 39 5.47 23.33 3.46
C ARG A 39 6.27 22.94 2.22
N LYS A 40 7.54 23.36 2.14
CA LYS A 40 8.45 22.91 1.06
C LYS A 40 8.66 21.40 1.12
N ARG A 41 8.86 20.83 2.31
CA ARG A 41 9.02 19.39 2.51
C ARG A 41 7.80 18.59 2.07
N LEU A 42 6.61 18.95 2.57
CA LEU A 42 5.35 18.32 2.19
C LEU A 42 5.06 18.45 0.69
N CYS A 43 5.34 19.62 0.11
CA CYS A 43 5.18 19.84 -1.32
C CYS A 43 6.09 18.92 -2.14
N ASN A 44 7.36 18.76 -1.74
CA ASN A 44 8.27 17.84 -2.41
C ASN A 44 7.83 16.38 -2.26
N GLU A 45 7.40 15.98 -1.06
CA GLU A 45 6.88 14.63 -0.79
C GLU A 45 5.66 14.30 -1.66
N TRP A 46 4.73 15.24 -1.79
CA TRP A 46 3.55 15.08 -2.64
C TRP A 46 3.90 15.06 -4.13
N MET A 47 4.85 15.90 -4.56
CA MET A 47 5.34 15.90 -5.95
C MET A 47 6.04 14.59 -6.32
N GLU A 48 6.77 13.97 -5.40
CA GLU A 48 7.41 12.66 -5.61
C GLU A 48 6.37 11.53 -5.62
N ALA A 49 5.41 11.56 -4.70
CA ALA A 49 4.40 10.52 -4.56
C ALA A 49 3.34 10.51 -5.67
N PHE A 50 3.02 11.67 -6.23
CA PHE A 50 2.00 11.84 -7.27
C PHE A 50 2.61 12.15 -8.65
N ASP A 51 3.89 11.85 -8.86
CA ASP A 51 4.52 12.07 -10.16
C ASP A 51 3.75 11.37 -11.29
N GLY A 52 3.47 12.13 -12.37
CA GLY A 52 2.67 11.66 -13.50
C GLY A 52 1.16 11.58 -13.28
N LEU A 53 0.63 11.93 -12.09
CA LEU A 53 -0.82 11.99 -11.84
C LEU A 53 -1.48 13.11 -12.68
N GLU A 54 -2.70 12.87 -13.16
CA GLU A 54 -3.47 13.90 -13.87
C GLU A 54 -3.86 15.05 -12.95
N ALA A 55 -3.62 16.28 -13.40
CA ALA A 55 -3.88 17.48 -12.63
C ALA A 55 -5.37 17.60 -12.24
N ASP A 56 -6.28 17.30 -13.16
CA ASP A 56 -7.73 17.38 -12.93
C ASP A 56 -8.22 16.35 -11.90
N LEU A 57 -7.58 15.17 -11.87
CA LEU A 57 -7.88 14.12 -10.90
C LEU A 57 -7.37 14.51 -9.50
N PHE A 58 -6.16 15.06 -9.43
CA PHE A 58 -5.62 15.60 -8.18
C PHE A 58 -6.46 16.76 -7.65
N GLU A 59 -6.92 17.65 -8.52
CA GLU A 59 -7.74 18.79 -8.14
C GLU A 59 -9.07 18.34 -7.50
N LYS A 60 -9.75 17.36 -8.12
CA LYS A 60 -10.95 16.75 -7.54
C LYS A 60 -10.67 16.12 -6.18
N ALA A 61 -9.57 15.37 -6.06
CA ALA A 61 -9.16 14.76 -4.80
C ALA A 61 -8.91 15.82 -3.70
N ALA A 62 -8.28 16.94 -4.06
CA ALA A 62 -8.01 18.02 -3.14
C ALA A 62 -9.30 18.67 -2.67
N GLN A 63 -10.29 18.85 -3.56
CA GLN A 63 -11.60 19.35 -3.19
C GLN A 63 -12.33 18.40 -2.22
N ILE A 64 -12.27 17.08 -2.45
CA ILE A 64 -12.81 16.09 -1.50
C ILE A 64 -12.12 16.21 -0.13
N ALA A 65 -10.79 16.41 -0.11
CA ALA A 65 -10.04 16.58 1.12
C ALA A 65 -10.44 17.86 1.87
N VAL A 66 -10.65 18.98 1.16
CA VAL A 66 -11.13 20.25 1.72
C VAL A 66 -12.46 20.08 2.45
N ASP A 67 -13.34 19.23 1.94
CA ASP A 67 -14.69 19.05 2.49
C ASP A 67 -14.73 18.00 3.62
N ARG A 68 -13.87 16.97 3.56
CA ARG A 68 -13.90 15.85 4.50
C ARG A 68 -12.89 15.93 5.64
N CYS A 69 -11.77 16.62 5.46
CA CYS A 69 -10.71 16.65 6.45
C CYS A 69 -10.92 17.74 7.51
N LYS A 70 -10.65 17.37 8.78
CA LYS A 70 -10.59 18.31 9.91
C LYS A 70 -9.17 18.80 10.23
N LYS A 71 -8.19 18.34 9.46
CA LYS A 71 -6.74 18.60 9.57
C LYS A 71 -6.12 18.53 8.18
N TYR A 72 -4.88 18.96 8.00
CA TYR A 72 -4.18 18.73 6.74
C TYR A 72 -4.18 17.22 6.41
N PRO A 73 -4.59 16.84 5.20
CA PRO A 73 -4.57 15.44 4.81
C PRO A 73 -3.12 14.94 4.82
N SER A 74 -2.92 13.77 5.41
CA SER A 74 -1.70 12.99 5.24
C SER A 74 -1.59 12.50 3.80
N LEU A 75 -0.38 12.10 3.39
CA LEU A 75 -0.15 11.52 2.08
C LEU A 75 -1.07 10.31 1.81
N SER A 76 -1.31 9.46 2.82
CA SER A 76 -2.22 8.30 2.70
C SER A 76 -3.68 8.70 2.50
N GLU A 77 -4.17 9.71 3.22
CA GLU A 77 -5.54 10.24 3.04
C GLU A 77 -5.70 10.82 1.64
N MET A 78 -4.66 11.51 1.13
CA MET A 78 -4.69 12.08 -0.21
C MET A 78 -4.77 11.02 -1.32
N PHE A 79 -4.08 9.88 -1.18
CA PHE A 79 -4.24 8.73 -2.09
C PHE A 79 -5.68 8.17 -2.08
N GLU A 80 -6.35 8.17 -0.93
CA GLU A 80 -7.74 7.72 -0.83
C GLU A 80 -8.69 8.68 -1.54
N PHE A 81 -8.47 9.99 -1.42
CA PHE A 81 -9.25 10.98 -2.15
C PHE A 81 -9.01 10.93 -3.66
N ILE A 82 -7.81 10.58 -4.11
CA ILE A 82 -7.52 10.34 -5.54
C ILE A 82 -8.31 9.13 -6.04
N ALA A 83 -8.31 8.02 -5.31
CA ALA A 83 -9.08 6.84 -5.69
C ALA A 83 -10.60 7.10 -5.72
N LEU A 84 -11.11 7.94 -4.80
CA LEU A 84 -12.50 8.40 -4.82
C LEU A 84 -12.78 9.30 -6.04
N ALA A 85 -11.88 10.23 -6.34
CA ALA A 85 -12.01 11.14 -7.47
C ALA A 85 -11.94 10.43 -8.85
N ASP A 86 -11.29 9.27 -8.93
CA ASP A 86 -11.15 8.43 -10.12
C ASP A 86 -12.41 7.58 -10.43
N GLY A 87 -13.46 7.71 -9.60
CA GLY A 87 -14.72 6.97 -9.76
C GLY A 87 -14.92 5.82 -8.78
N GLY A 88 -14.14 5.75 -7.69
CA GLY A 88 -14.46 4.91 -6.55
C GLY A 88 -15.79 5.35 -5.91
N THR A 89 -16.78 4.47 -5.94
CA THR A 89 -18.17 4.69 -5.50
C THR A 89 -18.25 5.50 -4.20
N GLU A 90 -19.00 6.60 -4.21
CA GLU A 90 -19.44 7.27 -2.99
C GLU A 90 -20.16 6.25 -2.10
N VAL A 91 -19.67 6.05 -0.88
CA VAL A 91 -20.52 5.50 0.18
C VAL A 91 -21.26 6.70 0.76
N PRO A 92 -22.59 6.81 0.57
CA PRO A 92 -23.37 7.89 1.15
C PRO A 92 -23.30 7.75 2.67
N GLU A 93 -23.11 8.88 3.34
CA GLU A 93 -23.30 9.05 4.77
C GLU A 93 -24.76 8.71 5.14
N PRO A 94 -25.02 7.95 6.23
CA PRO A 94 -26.29 8.10 6.92
C PRO A 94 -26.08 8.39 8.41
N GLU A 95 -26.93 9.29 8.88
CA GLU A 95 -27.08 9.77 10.23
C GLU A 95 -27.31 8.63 11.24
N SER A 96 -26.66 8.75 12.40
CA SER A 96 -26.98 8.14 13.71
C SER A 96 -27.19 6.61 13.83
N ALA A 97 -26.10 5.95 14.27
CA ALA A 97 -25.96 4.69 15.07
C ALA A 97 -26.10 3.31 14.36
N PRO A 98 -25.32 2.25 14.74
CA PRO A 98 -24.13 2.13 15.60
C PRO A 98 -22.81 1.90 14.81
N SER A 99 -21.68 2.33 15.42
CA SER A 99 -20.26 2.24 15.02
C SER A 99 -19.81 1.42 13.77
N PRO A 100 -19.18 2.06 12.74
CA PRO A 100 -18.59 1.42 11.54
C PRO A 100 -17.33 0.56 11.78
N ALA A 101 -16.76 0.62 12.99
CA ALA A 101 -15.50 -0.04 13.31
C ALA A 101 -15.59 -1.58 13.36
N GLN A 102 -16.78 -2.15 13.58
CA GLN A 102 -16.95 -3.59 13.67
C GLN A 102 -17.00 -4.27 12.29
N SER A 103 -17.69 -3.67 11.32
CA SER A 103 -17.80 -4.19 9.95
C SER A 103 -16.44 -4.23 9.22
N SER A 104 -15.64 -3.15 9.34
CA SER A 104 -14.30 -3.10 8.74
C SER A 104 -13.30 -4.05 9.40
N LYS A 105 -13.34 -4.20 10.74
CA LYS A 105 -12.51 -5.17 11.46
C LYS A 105 -12.87 -6.61 11.11
N GLN A 106 -14.15 -6.90 10.93
CA GLN A 106 -14.62 -8.24 10.56
C GLN A 106 -14.19 -8.61 9.14
N MET A 107 -14.41 -7.73 8.17
CA MET A 107 -13.96 -7.91 6.78
C MET A 107 -12.43 -8.05 6.69
N ARG A 108 -11.67 -7.29 7.51
CA ARG A 108 -10.21 -7.41 7.58
C ARG A 108 -9.76 -8.72 8.21
N ARG A 109 -10.40 -9.20 9.29
CA ARG A 109 -10.12 -10.52 9.88
C ARG A 109 -10.38 -11.65 8.89
N GLU A 110 -11.45 -11.55 8.10
CA GLU A 110 -11.75 -12.50 7.03
C GLU A 110 -10.68 -12.48 5.93
N CYS A 111 -10.18 -11.30 5.53
CA CYS A 111 -9.05 -11.18 4.60
C CYS A 111 -7.77 -11.81 5.15
N ILE A 112 -7.42 -11.55 6.42
CA ILE A 112 -6.21 -12.14 7.02
C ILE A 112 -6.34 -13.66 7.13
N SER A 113 -7.52 -14.17 7.51
CA SER A 113 -7.80 -15.61 7.53
C SER A 113 -7.64 -16.26 6.15
N ALA A 114 -8.13 -15.60 5.10
CA ALA A 114 -7.98 -16.06 3.72
C ALA A 114 -6.50 -16.10 3.29
N ILE A 115 -5.69 -15.11 3.67
CA ILE A 115 -4.23 -15.10 3.44
C ILE A 115 -3.57 -16.29 4.12
N VAL A 116 -3.83 -16.50 5.41
CA VAL A 116 -3.17 -17.56 6.19
C VAL A 116 -3.56 -18.94 5.66
N ASN A 117 -4.82 -19.16 5.30
CA ASN A 117 -5.26 -20.42 4.74
C ASN A 117 -4.68 -20.68 3.35
N ALA A 118 -4.61 -19.67 2.49
CA ALA A 118 -3.97 -19.78 1.18
C ALA A 118 -2.46 -20.04 1.32
N ALA A 119 -1.79 -19.32 2.23
CA ALA A 119 -0.38 -19.51 2.54
C ALA A 119 -0.10 -20.93 3.03
N LYS A 120 -0.87 -21.48 3.98
CA LYS A 120 -0.72 -22.86 4.50
C LYS A 120 -0.67 -23.93 3.41
N HIS A 121 -1.39 -23.71 2.31
CA HIS A 121 -1.46 -24.63 1.16
C HIS A 121 -0.49 -24.29 0.02
N GLY A 122 0.36 -23.26 0.20
CA GLY A 122 1.29 -22.80 -0.83
C GLY A 122 0.63 -22.02 -1.97
N ASP A 123 -0.65 -21.64 -1.83
CA ASP A 123 -1.38 -20.84 -2.82
C ASP A 123 -1.15 -19.35 -2.60
N TYR A 124 0.07 -18.91 -2.90
CA TYR A 124 0.46 -17.52 -2.75
C TYR A 124 -0.23 -16.57 -3.75
N LYS A 125 -0.85 -17.10 -4.81
CA LYS A 125 -1.67 -16.31 -5.75
C LYS A 125 -3.00 -15.90 -5.13
N THR A 126 -3.64 -16.80 -4.40
CA THR A 126 -4.86 -16.48 -3.65
C THR A 126 -4.54 -15.61 -2.44
N ALA A 127 -3.45 -15.88 -1.71
CA ALA A 127 -2.98 -15.02 -0.63
C ALA A 127 -2.75 -13.57 -1.10
N SER A 128 -2.22 -13.40 -2.31
CA SER A 128 -1.97 -12.10 -2.93
C SER A 128 -3.23 -11.26 -3.16
N LYS A 129 -4.41 -11.85 -3.37
CA LYS A 129 -5.65 -11.11 -3.62
C LYS A 129 -6.18 -10.41 -2.36
N TYR A 130 -5.87 -10.96 -1.20
CA TYR A 130 -6.32 -10.45 0.09
C TYR A 130 -5.26 -9.58 0.79
N ALA A 131 -4.02 -9.55 0.28
CA ALA A 131 -2.90 -8.79 0.85
C ALA A 131 -2.88 -7.31 0.46
N GLU A 132 -3.41 -6.96 -0.71
CA GLU A 132 -3.46 -5.59 -1.24
C GLU A 132 -4.30 -4.63 -0.34
N PRO A 133 -5.41 -5.06 0.27
CA PRO A 133 -6.13 -4.29 1.32
C PRO A 133 -5.41 -4.20 2.68
N LEU A 134 -4.48 -5.11 2.98
CA LEU A 134 -3.79 -5.21 4.28
C LEU A 134 -2.41 -4.54 4.32
N ALA A 135 -1.91 -4.09 3.17
CA ALA A 135 -0.64 -3.37 3.05
C ALA A 135 -0.54 -2.10 3.93
N LYS A 136 -1.66 -1.63 4.51
CA LYS A 136 -1.75 -0.48 5.42
C LYS A 136 -1.81 -0.84 6.93
N GLY A 137 -1.67 -2.10 7.35
CA GLY A 137 -2.01 -2.54 8.73
C GLY A 137 -0.93 -3.32 9.50
N LYS A 138 0.31 -2.81 9.64
CA LYS A 138 1.39 -3.48 10.41
C LYS A 138 0.96 -3.93 11.81
N ALA A 139 0.27 -3.06 12.55
CA ALA A 139 -0.19 -3.35 13.91
C ALA A 139 -1.25 -4.46 13.95
N GLU A 140 -2.12 -4.51 12.95
CA GLU A 140 -3.26 -5.43 12.88
C GLU A 140 -2.82 -6.84 12.46
N ILE A 141 -1.85 -6.93 11.54
CA ILE A 141 -1.20 -8.20 11.16
C ILE A 141 -0.43 -8.77 12.36
N THR A 142 0.29 -7.91 13.08
CA THR A 142 1.02 -8.32 14.29
C THR A 142 0.05 -8.83 15.35
N GLN A 143 -1.04 -8.10 15.60
CA GLN A 143 -2.08 -8.51 16.54
C GLN A 143 -2.73 -9.84 16.14
N TYR A 144 -3.09 -10.03 14.88
CA TYR A 144 -3.68 -11.29 14.40
C TYR A 144 -2.70 -12.47 14.51
N ALA A 145 -1.44 -12.25 14.13
CA ALA A 145 -0.41 -13.28 14.29
C ALA A 145 -0.22 -13.67 15.76
N LYS A 146 -0.32 -12.73 16.69
CA LYS A 146 -0.30 -12.98 18.14
C LYS A 146 -1.57 -13.66 18.67
N GLU A 147 -2.73 -13.45 18.05
CA GLU A 147 -3.96 -14.21 18.39
C GLU A 147 -3.79 -15.70 18.06
N ILE A 148 -3.04 -16.06 17.01
CA ILE A 148 -2.80 -17.45 16.59
C ILE A 148 -1.55 -18.05 17.24
N TRP A 149 -0.48 -17.27 17.32
CA TRP A 149 0.82 -17.64 17.89
C TRP A 149 1.21 -16.61 18.98
N PRO A 150 0.66 -16.73 20.20
CA PRO A 150 0.89 -15.76 21.28
C PRO A 150 2.37 -15.57 21.62
N ASP A 151 3.13 -16.66 21.55
CA ASP A 151 4.56 -16.69 21.89
C ASP A 151 5.49 -16.32 20.73
N ALA A 152 4.96 -16.09 19.52
CA ALA A 152 5.79 -15.75 18.37
C ALA A 152 6.45 -14.38 18.56
N ALA A 153 7.76 -14.28 18.27
CA ALA A 153 8.47 -13.02 18.37
C ALA A 153 7.97 -12.01 17.31
N ASP A 154 7.89 -10.73 17.68
CA ASP A 154 7.43 -9.66 16.77
C ASP A 154 8.32 -9.56 15.53
N SER A 155 9.64 -9.76 15.69
CA SER A 155 10.60 -9.81 14.57
C SER A 155 10.28 -10.95 13.60
N TRP A 156 9.95 -12.14 14.11
CA TRP A 156 9.59 -13.28 13.28
C TRP A 156 8.31 -13.02 12.48
N ILE A 157 7.29 -12.42 13.11
CA ILE A 157 6.04 -12.03 12.43
C ILE A 157 6.34 -11.02 11.31
N MET A 158 7.21 -10.05 11.58
CA MET A 158 7.61 -9.03 10.62
C MET A 158 8.41 -9.58 9.45
N GLU A 159 9.33 -10.50 9.69
CA GLU A 159 10.13 -11.16 8.64
C GLU A 159 9.23 -11.96 7.70
N ASN A 160 8.26 -12.69 8.24
CA ASN A 160 7.26 -13.42 7.46
C ASN A 160 6.39 -12.49 6.61
N TRP A 161 5.96 -11.36 7.17
CA TRP A 161 5.21 -10.35 6.44
C TRP A 161 6.01 -9.73 5.30
N LEU A 162 7.25 -9.32 5.57
CA LEU A 162 8.15 -8.75 4.56
C LEU A 162 8.43 -9.76 3.44
N ALA A 163 8.64 -11.03 3.78
CA ALA A 163 8.81 -12.11 2.81
C ALA A 163 7.60 -12.23 1.86
N ILE A 164 6.38 -12.21 2.41
CA ILE A 164 5.14 -12.22 1.61
C ILE A 164 5.05 -10.97 0.71
N GLY A 165 5.36 -9.79 1.26
CA GLY A 165 5.35 -8.52 0.51
C GLY A 165 6.35 -8.50 -0.65
N LEU A 166 7.55 -9.03 -0.46
CA LEU A 166 8.57 -9.14 -1.51
C LEU A 166 8.13 -10.09 -2.64
N LEU A 167 7.55 -11.24 -2.30
CA LEU A 167 7.01 -12.18 -3.29
C LEU A 167 5.90 -11.53 -4.13
N TYR A 168 5.05 -10.73 -3.49
CA TYR A 168 3.98 -9.97 -4.14
C TYR A 168 4.50 -8.91 -5.12
N ALA A 169 5.40 -8.04 -4.65
CA ALA A 169 5.99 -6.99 -5.47
C ALA A 169 6.70 -7.59 -6.70
N GLN A 170 7.35 -8.74 -6.50
CA GLN A 170 8.00 -9.47 -7.57
C GLN A 170 7.01 -10.10 -8.56
N GLU A 171 5.90 -10.69 -8.12
CA GLU A 171 4.88 -11.24 -9.02
C GLU A 171 4.28 -10.14 -9.91
N LYS A 172 4.02 -8.95 -9.35
CA LYS A 172 3.61 -7.75 -10.12
C LYS A 172 4.65 -7.37 -11.18
N CYS A 173 5.93 -7.35 -10.83
CA CYS A 173 7.01 -7.09 -11.78
C CYS A 173 7.13 -8.18 -12.86
N CYS A 174 6.96 -9.44 -12.48
CA CYS A 174 7.10 -10.60 -13.38
C CYS A 174 5.92 -10.78 -14.33
N ARG A 175 4.70 -10.39 -13.94
CA ARG A 175 3.49 -10.50 -14.78
C ARG A 175 3.60 -9.73 -16.09
N ASN A 176 4.36 -8.63 -16.09
CA ASN A 176 4.60 -7.79 -17.26
C ASN A 176 5.97 -8.05 -17.92
N CYS A 177 6.68 -9.10 -17.51
CA CYS A 177 8.02 -9.40 -17.98
C CYS A 177 8.00 -10.09 -19.36
N GLY A 178 8.20 -9.32 -20.43
CA GLY A 178 8.13 -9.84 -21.81
C GLY A 178 9.42 -10.45 -22.38
N SER A 179 10.59 -10.31 -21.73
CA SER A 179 11.84 -10.95 -22.18
C SER A 179 12.91 -10.98 -21.08
N ALA A 180 13.82 -11.94 -21.13
CA ALA A 180 14.96 -12.02 -20.21
C ALA A 180 15.87 -10.77 -20.29
N ARG A 181 16.01 -10.14 -21.48
CA ARG A 181 16.81 -8.93 -21.70
C ARG A 181 16.22 -7.67 -21.05
N ARG A 182 14.90 -7.63 -20.84
CA ARG A 182 14.18 -6.50 -20.21
C ARG A 182 13.66 -6.86 -18.81
N CYS A 183 14.21 -7.90 -18.20
CA CYS A 183 13.78 -8.39 -16.90
C CYS A 183 14.29 -7.48 -15.78
N ARG A 184 13.37 -6.84 -15.04
CA ARG A 184 13.70 -5.96 -13.90
C ARG A 184 14.34 -6.67 -12.71
N THR A 185 14.23 -7.99 -12.66
CA THR A 185 14.82 -8.84 -11.61
C THR A 185 16.07 -9.58 -12.11
N TYR A 186 16.68 -9.12 -13.21
CA TYR A 186 17.92 -9.67 -13.78
C TYR A 186 17.88 -11.18 -14.06
N GLY A 187 16.70 -11.70 -14.41
CA GLY A 187 16.53 -13.11 -14.74
C GLY A 187 16.51 -14.05 -13.53
N PHE A 188 16.24 -13.53 -12.33
CA PHE A 188 15.99 -14.29 -11.11
C PHE A 188 14.61 -14.00 -10.53
N ARG A 189 14.11 -14.89 -9.69
CA ARG A 189 12.86 -14.72 -8.95
C ARG A 189 12.98 -15.35 -7.56
N LEU A 190 12.42 -14.70 -6.56
CA LEU A 190 12.05 -15.31 -5.29
C LEU A 190 10.92 -16.31 -5.50
N THR A 191 11.05 -17.43 -4.81
CA THR A 191 10.02 -18.43 -4.53
C THR A 191 9.93 -18.58 -3.04
N ALA A 192 8.86 -19.19 -2.55
CA ALA A 192 8.71 -19.44 -1.12
C ALA A 192 8.22 -20.85 -0.85
N ARG A 193 8.61 -21.34 0.32
CA ARG A 193 8.07 -22.55 0.93
C ARG A 193 7.76 -22.26 2.39
N ASN A 194 6.75 -22.93 2.91
CA ASN A 194 6.51 -22.90 4.35
C ASN A 194 7.31 -23.99 5.03
N LYS A 195 8.02 -23.63 6.10
CA LYS A 195 8.53 -24.59 7.06
C LYS A 195 7.34 -25.14 7.85
N LYS A 196 7.16 -26.46 7.83
CA LYS A 196 6.14 -27.15 8.62
C LYS A 196 6.81 -27.79 9.84
N PRO A 197 6.20 -27.75 11.03
CA PRO A 197 4.87 -27.20 11.37
C PRO A 197 4.84 -25.69 11.69
N GLU A 198 5.98 -25.01 11.72
CA GLU A 198 6.16 -23.70 12.35
C GLU A 198 5.54 -22.53 11.59
N GLY A 199 5.19 -22.71 10.31
CA GLY A 199 4.52 -21.68 9.50
C GLY A 199 5.45 -20.58 8.97
N GLU A 200 6.77 -20.75 9.14
CA GLU A 200 7.78 -19.80 8.67
C GLU A 200 7.88 -19.79 7.14
N VAL A 201 7.79 -18.61 6.54
CA VAL A 201 7.96 -18.37 5.11
C VAL A 201 9.44 -18.27 4.79
N ILE A 202 9.98 -19.34 4.20
CA ILE A 202 11.35 -19.36 3.70
C ILE A 202 11.32 -18.93 2.24
N THR A 203 12.02 -17.83 1.93
CA THR A 203 12.19 -17.39 0.54
C THR A 203 13.49 -17.94 -0.05
N GLU A 204 13.44 -18.34 -1.32
CA GLU A 204 14.57 -18.86 -2.06
C GLU A 204 14.65 -18.19 -3.44
N MET A 205 15.84 -17.72 -3.79
CA MET A 205 16.10 -17.14 -5.10
C MET A 205 16.38 -18.23 -6.12
N VAL A 206 15.58 -18.29 -7.17
CA VAL A 206 15.71 -19.26 -8.25
C VAL A 206 15.82 -18.55 -9.61
N PRO A 207 16.41 -19.19 -10.64
CA PRO A 207 16.41 -18.63 -11.99
C PRO A 207 14.99 -18.41 -12.51
N CYS A 208 14.77 -17.27 -13.18
CA CYS A 208 13.51 -16.99 -13.87
C CYS A 208 13.26 -18.03 -14.97
N TYR A 209 12.01 -18.41 -15.18
CA TYR A 209 11.62 -19.36 -16.23
C TYR A 209 12.02 -18.89 -17.64
N MET A 210 11.99 -17.57 -17.89
CA MET A 210 12.46 -16.96 -19.15
C MET A 210 13.98 -17.14 -19.36
N ARG A 211 14.76 -17.25 -18.27
CA ARG A 211 16.20 -17.54 -18.33
C ARG A 211 16.47 -19.03 -18.51
N LYS A 212 15.58 -19.91 -18.03
CA LYS A 212 15.62 -21.35 -18.33
C LYS A 212 15.35 -21.60 -19.82
N ALA A 213 14.43 -20.85 -20.44
CA ALA A 213 14.14 -20.96 -21.87
C ALA A 213 15.36 -20.64 -22.75
N GLY A 214 16.12 -19.58 -22.44
CA GLY A 214 17.34 -19.22 -23.19
C GLY A 214 18.53 -20.20 -23.04
N LYS A 215 18.49 -21.14 -22.08
CA LYS A 215 19.46 -22.26 -22.04
C LYS A 215 19.07 -23.39 -23.00
N ASN A 216 17.79 -23.52 -23.34
CA ASN A 216 17.30 -24.53 -24.29
C ASN A 216 17.36 -24.06 -25.75
N GLU A 217 17.52 -22.75 -26.02
CA GLU A 217 17.75 -22.22 -27.38
C GLU A 217 19.20 -22.45 -27.88
N ASN A 218 20.14 -22.75 -26.97
CA ASN A 218 21.52 -23.13 -27.33
C ASN A 218 21.75 -24.66 -27.33
N ILE A 219 20.66 -25.44 -27.36
CA ILE A 219 20.69 -26.88 -27.66
C ILE A 219 20.12 -27.02 -29.07
N GLN A 220 20.94 -26.69 -30.07
CA GLN A 220 20.82 -27.18 -31.43
C GLN A 220 22.05 -28.03 -31.73
#